data_AF-A0A3D1IZR3-F1
#
_entry.id   AF-A0A3D1IZR3-F1
#
_cell.length_a   1.000
_cell.length_b   1.000
_cell.length_c   1.000
_cell.angle_alpha   90.00
_cell.angle_beta   90.00
_cell.angle_gamma   90.00
#
_symmetry.space_group_name_H-M   'P 1'
#
loop_
_entity.id
_entity.type
_entity.pdbx_description
1 polymer ?
#
loop_
_entity_poly.entity_id
_entity_poly.type
_entity_poly.pdbx_seq_one_letter_code
_entity_poly.pdbx_strand_id
1 'polypeptide(L)' 'LKNVKAVGVVDRSVNFGWNNGPLFQETLGALYYAPVRIPAMSFIGGLAGADLTTGHFGRVIERTAAMA' A
#
# COMPACT_ATOMS: atom_id res chain seq x y z
N LEU A 1 -3.81 -14.19 -6.34
CA LEU A 1 -2.58 -13.48 -6.76
C LEU A 1 -2.15 -13.72 -8.22
N LYS A 2 -2.63 -14.76 -8.94
CA LYS A 2 -2.14 -15.11 -10.30
C LYS A 2 -2.14 -13.97 -11.35
N ASN A 3 -3.02 -12.98 -11.22
CA ASN A 3 -3.12 -11.87 -12.18
C ASN A 3 -2.82 -10.49 -11.54
N VAL A 4 -2.32 -10.48 -10.30
CA VAL A 4 -1.98 -9.23 -9.59
C VAL A 4 -0.54 -8.88 -9.91
N LYS A 5 -0.33 -7.69 -10.48
CA LYS A 5 1.00 -7.20 -10.90
C LYS A 5 1.67 -6.30 -9.88
N ALA A 6 0.90 -5.57 -9.07
CA ALA A 6 1.40 -4.70 -8.01
C ALA A 6 0.32 -4.51 -6.93
N VAL A 7 0.72 -4.14 -5.72
CA VAL A 7 -0.18 -3.85 -4.59
C VAL A 7 0.15 -2.48 -4.00
N GLY A 8 -0.86 -1.63 -3.88
CA GLY A 8 -0.76 -0.38 -3.11
C GLY A 8 -1.52 -0.54 -1.80
N VAL A 9 -0.90 -0.20 -0.68
CA VAL A 9 -1.54 -0.26 0.65
C VAL A 9 -1.65 1.15 1.21
N VAL A 10 -2.87 1.58 1.53
CA VAL A 10 -3.14 2.89 2.11
C VAL A 10 -3.43 2.72 3.60
N ASP A 11 -2.55 3.22 4.44
CA ASP A 11 -2.69 3.21 5.89
C ASP A 11 -3.21 4.55 6.42
N ARG A 12 -4.13 4.48 7.39
CA ARG A 12 -4.54 5.62 8.23
C ARG A 12 -3.73 5.72 9.53
N SER A 13 -2.52 5.21 9.50
CA SER A 13 -1.59 5.16 10.61
C SER A 13 -0.17 5.13 10.07
N VAL A 14 0.78 5.58 10.87
CA VAL A 14 2.21 5.49 10.55
C VAL A 14 2.85 4.53 11.54
N ASN A 15 3.70 3.62 11.06
CA ASN A 15 4.61 2.92 11.94
C ASN A 15 5.91 3.73 12.06
N PHE A 16 6.11 4.36 13.22
CA PHE A 16 7.27 5.18 13.49
C PHE A 16 8.56 4.35 13.43
N GLY A 17 9.54 4.85 12.68
CA GLY A 17 10.81 4.16 12.45
C GLY A 17 10.85 3.39 11.14
N TRP A 18 9.73 2.84 10.65
CA TRP A 18 9.71 1.94 9.48
C TRP A 18 9.34 2.58 8.14
N ASN A 19 9.10 3.90 8.10
CA ASN A 19 8.82 4.66 6.87
C ASN A 19 7.65 4.07 6.05
N ASN A 20 6.68 3.45 6.73
CA ASN A 20 5.47 2.86 6.13
C ASN A 20 4.37 2.72 7.20
N GLY A 21 3.22 2.20 6.77
CA GLY A 21 2.11 1.89 7.67
C GLY A 21 2.10 0.44 8.15
N PRO A 22 1.47 0.16 9.31
CA PRO A 22 1.42 -1.20 9.86
C PRO A 22 0.71 -2.21 8.96
N LEU A 23 -0.37 -1.83 8.25
CA LEU A 23 -1.06 -2.75 7.34
C LEU A 23 -0.18 -3.13 6.15
N PHE A 24 0.63 -2.19 5.66
CA PHE A 24 1.62 -2.49 4.63
C PHE A 24 2.60 -3.58 5.07
N GLN A 25 3.06 -3.56 6.32
CA GLN A 25 3.96 -4.59 6.83
C GLN A 25 3.31 -5.96 6.95
N GLU A 26 2.08 -6.02 7.48
CA GLU A 26 1.31 -7.27 7.53
C GLU A 26 1.07 -7.81 6.11
N THR A 27 0.84 -6.91 5.15
CA THR A 27 0.70 -7.27 3.73
C THR A 27 1.99 -7.88 3.18
N LEU A 28 3.16 -7.31 3.49
CA LEU A 28 4.45 -7.90 3.11
C LEU A 28 4.66 -9.28 3.75
N GLY A 29 4.30 -9.44 5.03
CA GLY A 29 4.34 -10.71 5.73
C GLY A 29 3.44 -11.77 5.07
N ALA A 30 2.23 -11.41 4.66
CA ALA A 30 1.33 -12.30 3.93
C ALA A 30 1.86 -12.64 2.52
N LEU A 31 2.39 -11.65 1.80
CA LEU A 31 2.98 -11.83 0.47
C LEU A 31 4.26 -12.65 0.49
N TYR A 32 4.94 -12.79 1.63
CA TYR A 32 6.15 -13.60 1.75
C TYR A 32 5.92 -15.07 1.35
N TYR A 33 4.73 -15.62 1.67
CA TYR A 33 4.36 -16.99 1.31
C TYR A 33 3.73 -17.13 -0.08
N ALA A 34 3.60 -16.03 -0.84
CA ALA A 34 3.04 -16.08 -2.17
C ALA A 34 4.00 -16.79 -3.14
N PRO A 35 3.49 -17.62 -4.08
CA PRO A 35 4.32 -18.29 -5.09
C PRO A 35 4.89 -17.31 -6.13
N VAL A 36 4.45 -16.06 -6.13
CA VAL A 36 4.90 -14.99 -7.01
C VAL A 36 5.29 -13.78 -6.18
N ARG A 37 6.41 -13.15 -6.53
CA ARG A 37 6.84 -11.89 -5.92
C ARG A 37 6.04 -10.75 -6.55
N ILE A 38 5.30 -10.02 -5.73
CA ILE A 38 4.47 -8.90 -6.17
C ILE A 38 5.06 -7.62 -5.59
N PRO A 39 5.43 -6.62 -6.41
CA PRO A 39 5.86 -5.32 -5.92
C PRO A 39 4.73 -4.67 -5.11
N ALA A 40 5.08 -4.12 -3.96
CA ALA A 40 4.13 -3.48 -3.06
C ALA A 40 4.65 -2.10 -2.62
N MET A 41 3.74 -1.13 -2.47
CA MET A 41 4.05 0.23 -2.03
C MET A 41 3.13 0.69 -0.90
N SER A 42 3.72 1.36 0.09
CA SER A 42 2.98 1.98 1.19
C SER A 42 2.58 3.42 0.83
N PHE A 43 1.36 3.79 1.22
CA PHE A 43 0.83 5.14 1.16
C PHE A 43 0.23 5.49 2.53
N ILE A 44 0.46 6.71 3.00
CA ILE A 44 -0.11 7.21 4.26
C ILE A 44 -1.13 8.29 3.93
N GLY A 45 -2.31 8.22 4.53
CA GLY A 45 -3.33 9.27 4.38
C GLY A 45 -4.38 9.20 5.48
N GLY A 46 -5.15 10.27 5.66
CA GLY A 46 -6.23 10.30 6.66
C GLY A 46 -5.77 10.31 8.13
N LEU A 47 -4.52 10.73 8.39
CA LEU A 47 -4.02 10.90 9.75
C LEU A 47 -4.85 11.96 10.50
N ALA A 48 -5.13 11.70 11.77
CA ALA A 48 -5.88 12.60 12.66
C ALA A 48 -7.23 13.06 12.09
N GLY A 49 -7.90 12.20 11.31
CA GLY A 49 -9.20 12.53 10.70
C GLY A 49 -9.12 13.42 9.46
N ALA A 50 -7.92 13.61 8.89
CA ALA A 50 -7.78 14.25 7.59
C ALA A 50 -8.59 13.52 6.52
N ASP A 51 -9.08 14.27 5.54
CA ASP A 51 -9.92 13.72 4.49
C ASP A 51 -9.15 12.82 3.50
N LEU A 52 -9.83 11.80 2.97
CA LEU A 52 -9.32 10.87 1.97
C LEU A 52 -10.27 10.86 0.77
N THR A 53 -9.93 11.66 -0.23
CA THR A 53 -10.76 11.87 -1.42
C THR A 53 -10.51 10.82 -2.50
N THR A 54 -11.42 10.73 -3.47
CA THR A 54 -11.23 9.93 -4.68
C THR A 54 -9.99 10.35 -5.48
N GLY A 55 -9.63 11.64 -5.49
CA GLY A 55 -8.40 12.13 -6.10
C GLY A 55 -7.14 11.61 -5.42
N HIS A 56 -7.16 11.36 -4.10
CA HIS A 56 -6.06 10.69 -3.41
C HIS A 56 -5.91 9.25 -3.88
N PHE A 57 -7.02 8.51 -3.97
CA PHE A 57 -7.00 7.13 -4.45
C PHE A 57 -6.63 7.01 -5.94
N GLY A 58 -7.02 7.98 -6.78
CA GLY A 58 -6.57 8.04 -8.18
C GLY A 58 -5.04 8.05 -8.29
N ARG A 59 -4.37 8.93 -7.53
CA ARG A 59 -2.89 8.97 -7.47
C ARG A 59 -2.29 7.68 -6.92
N VAL A 60 -2.89 7.07 -5.90
CA VAL A 60 -2.44 5.76 -5.36
C VAL A 60 -2.49 4.68 -6.45
N ILE A 61 -3.59 4.62 -7.20
CA ILE A 61 -3.78 3.65 -8.28
C ILE A 61 -2.75 3.87 -9.38
N GLU A 62 -2.56 5.11 -9.85
CA GLU A 62 -1.55 5.45 -10.87
C GLU A 62 -0.14 5.04 -10.43
N ARG A 63 0.24 5.37 -9.19
CA ARG A 63 1.56 5.04 -8.65
C ARG A 63 1.75 3.54 -8.46
N THR A 64 0.70 2.82 -8.11
CA THR A 64 0.71 1.35 -8.00
C THR A 64 0.83 0.71 -9.38
N ALA A 65 0.07 1.19 -10.36
CA ALA A 65 0.11 0.70 -11.73
C ALA A 65 1.48 0.93 -12.41
N ALA A 66 2.19 2.01 -12.06
CA ALA A 66 3.53 2.28 -12.56
C ALA A 66 4.60 1.26 -12.08
N MET A 67 4.29 0.43 -11.09
CA MET A 67 5.19 -0.65 -10.63
C MET A 67 4.88 -2.02 -11.26
N ALA A 68 3.79 -2.13 -12.02
CA ALA A 68 3.24 -3.38 -12.55
C ALA A 68 3.99 -3.91 -13.78
#